data_AF-A0A1I3LP20-F1
#
_entry.id   AF-A0A1I3LP20-F1
#
_cell.length_a   1.000
_cell.length_b   1.000
_cell.length_c   1.000
_cell.angle_alpha   90.00
_cell.angle_beta   90.00
_cell.angle_gamma   90.00
#
_symmetry.space_group_name_H-M   'P 1'
#
loop_
_entity.id
_entity.type
_entity.pdbx_description
1 polymer ?
#
loop_
_entity_poly.entity_id
_entity_poly.type
_entity_poly.pdbx_seq_one_letter_code
_entity_poly.pdbx_strand_id
1 'polypeptide(L)'
;MKKIILITISCAVLASSLFAKSNSLLGNIEKLSNSLDKTEIKGVEGTIPEGKTLRGGVRLLLDIKPDASDTKVKAILPDVQSIDLLNDVYKIHMKVISKIAIGHSCEESWAAISKSENGFLVKIEKFKTYACNPDGSSVGDIRDMSAKYFDKLAQWYVDSLIELCTKTSEEDFAAADASMLTNLPYYCDVAKTAANKLKSKKWYNEHPIEGLPISGKYYFWGIDESKTPGFAYELKFAFVDKNLKSYFFSVLSNNDSYIDLKEDTAVNINGIIRSVSYSDFGNDYKVSDIVIEER
;
A
#
# COMPACT_ATOMS: atom_id res chain seq x y z
N MET A 1 -16.11 -7.08 -19.93
CA MET A 1 -14.83 -7.46 -20.58
C MET A 1 -13.70 -7.22 -19.61
N LYS A 2 -13.01 -8.28 -19.20
CA LYS A 2 -11.87 -8.25 -18.28
C LYS A 2 -10.63 -7.91 -19.09
N LYS A 3 -9.95 -6.84 -18.69
CA LYS A 3 -8.73 -6.36 -19.31
C LYS A 3 -7.80 -5.97 -18.18
N ILE A 4 -7.13 -6.95 -17.57
CA ILE A 4 -5.78 -6.68 -17.08
C ILE A 4 -4.96 -6.46 -18.36
N ILE A 5 -4.99 -5.22 -18.87
CA ILE A 5 -4.11 -4.83 -19.95
C ILE A 5 -2.73 -4.74 -19.30
N LEU A 6 -1.86 -5.70 -19.64
CA LEU A 6 -0.42 -5.42 -19.65
C LEU A 6 -0.25 -4.03 -20.24
N ILE A 7 0.37 -3.12 -19.50
CA ILE A 7 1.16 -2.08 -20.13
C ILE A 7 2.28 -2.84 -20.85
N THR A 8 1.97 -3.39 -22.03
CA THR A 8 2.96 -3.99 -22.91
C THR A 8 3.64 -2.79 -23.52
N ILE A 9 4.54 -2.15 -22.78
CA ILE A 9 5.56 -1.33 -23.42
C ILE A 9 6.45 -2.37 -24.09
N SER A 10 6.06 -2.72 -25.32
CA SER A 10 6.84 -3.52 -26.24
C SER A 10 8.19 -2.82 -26.44
N CYS A 11 9.17 -3.13 -25.61
CA CYS A 11 10.57 -2.87 -25.90
C CYS A 11 11.01 -3.87 -26.98
N ALA A 12 10.50 -3.68 -28.20
CA ALA A 12 11.11 -4.21 -29.41
C ALA A 12 12.42 -3.45 -29.69
N VAL A 13 13.38 -3.48 -28.76
CA VAL A 13 14.79 -3.13 -28.97
C VAL A 13 15.64 -3.97 -27.99
N LEU A 14 15.46 -5.28 -27.99
CA LEU A 14 16.35 -6.22 -27.29
C LEU A 14 16.65 -7.42 -28.19
N ALA A 15 17.08 -7.14 -29.41
CA ALA A 15 17.76 -8.11 -30.25
C ALA A 15 18.70 -7.35 -31.20
N SER A 16 19.91 -7.09 -30.71
CA SER A 16 21.15 -6.68 -31.41
C SER A 16 21.83 -5.44 -30.80
N SER A 17 22.68 -5.66 -29.81
CA SER A 17 23.99 -4.99 -29.66
C SER A 17 24.70 -5.46 -28.40
N LEU A 18 24.88 -6.79 -28.31
CA LEU A 18 26.18 -7.27 -27.83
C LEU A 18 27.18 -6.94 -28.95
N PHE A 19 28.28 -6.27 -28.57
CA PHE A 19 29.44 -5.87 -29.38
C PHE A 19 29.32 -4.63 -30.28
N ALA A 20 29.64 -3.46 -29.71
CA ALA A 20 30.54 -2.48 -30.36
C ALA A 20 31.07 -1.47 -29.32
N LYS A 21 32.34 -1.63 -28.93
CA LYS A 21 33.16 -0.50 -28.45
C LYS A 21 33.33 0.49 -29.61
N SER A 22 32.96 1.76 -29.43
CA SER A 22 33.70 2.87 -30.04
C SER A 22 33.40 4.20 -29.36
N ASN A 23 34.45 4.80 -28.81
CA ASN A 23 34.50 6.17 -28.32
C ASN A 23 34.16 7.17 -29.43
N SER A 24 32.95 7.73 -29.47
CA SER A 24 32.68 8.99 -30.18
C SER A 24 31.37 9.71 -29.82
N LEU A 25 30.68 9.34 -28.74
CA LEU A 25 29.33 9.86 -28.41
C LEU A 25 29.26 10.77 -27.17
N LEU A 26 30.41 11.10 -26.55
CA LEU A 26 30.44 11.94 -25.34
C LEU A 26 30.13 13.43 -25.61
N GLY A 27 30.44 13.95 -26.81
CA GLY A 27 30.24 15.37 -27.12
C GLY A 27 28.79 15.80 -27.40
N ASN A 28 27.88 14.84 -27.66
CA ASN A 28 26.46 15.13 -27.96
C ASN A 28 25.50 14.74 -26.82
N ILE A 29 25.97 14.04 -25.78
CA ILE A 29 25.15 13.68 -24.61
C ILE A 29 25.00 14.88 -23.65
N GLU A 30 26.04 15.71 -23.47
CA GLU A 30 25.95 16.92 -22.62
C GLU A 30 24.98 17.98 -23.17
N LYS A 31 24.81 18.06 -24.51
CA LYS A 31 23.82 18.95 -25.12
C LYS A 31 22.39 18.43 -25.04
N LEU A 32 22.19 17.12 -24.88
CA LEU A 32 20.88 16.48 -24.68
C LEU A 32 20.49 16.38 -23.19
N SER A 33 21.45 16.35 -22.26
CA SER A 33 21.15 16.37 -20.83
C SER A 33 20.67 17.75 -20.35
N ASN A 34 21.11 18.82 -21.01
CA ASN A 34 20.72 20.20 -20.68
C ASN A 34 19.41 20.66 -21.36
N SER A 35 18.79 19.83 -22.21
CA SER A 35 17.49 20.08 -22.83
C SER A 35 16.41 19.08 -22.42
N LEU A 36 16.66 18.24 -21.40
CA LEU A 36 15.60 17.50 -20.72
C LEU A 36 14.88 18.51 -19.82
N ASP A 37 13.98 19.22 -20.49
CA ASP A 37 12.98 20.10 -19.93
C ASP A 37 12.50 19.60 -18.57
N LYS A 38 12.33 20.57 -17.67
CA LYS A 38 11.48 20.47 -16.49
C LYS A 38 10.04 20.24 -16.93
N THR A 39 9.75 19.12 -17.58
CA THR A 39 8.39 18.69 -17.84
C THR A 39 7.82 18.33 -16.49
N GLU A 40 7.11 19.28 -15.89
CA GLU A 40 6.37 19.07 -14.68
C GLU A 40 5.45 17.88 -14.92
N ILE A 41 5.74 16.75 -14.27
CA ILE A 41 4.88 15.57 -14.32
C ILE A 41 3.53 15.98 -13.74
N LYS A 42 2.56 16.21 -14.62
CA LYS A 42 1.18 16.49 -14.24
C LYS A 42 0.52 15.18 -13.82
N GLY A 43 -0.24 15.21 -12.73
CA GLY A 43 -1.03 14.04 -12.35
C GLY A 43 -2.22 13.87 -13.30
N VAL A 44 -2.82 12.69 -13.28
CA VAL A 44 -4.05 12.36 -14.00
C VAL A 44 -5.19 12.32 -13.00
N GLU A 45 -6.27 13.04 -13.30
CA GLU A 45 -7.45 13.09 -12.45
C GLU A 45 -8.40 11.94 -12.74
N GLY A 46 -9.07 11.47 -11.70
CA GLY A 46 -10.16 10.51 -11.76
C GLY A 46 -11.28 10.91 -10.82
N THR A 47 -12.48 10.40 -11.08
CA THR A 47 -13.65 10.61 -10.23
C THR A 47 -13.92 9.35 -9.42
N ILE A 48 -14.17 9.51 -8.12
CA ILE A 48 -14.60 8.41 -7.27
C ILE A 48 -16.08 8.15 -7.57
N PRO A 49 -16.50 6.91 -7.88
CA PRO A 49 -17.91 6.62 -8.06
C PRO A 49 -18.75 7.05 -6.85
N GLU A 50 -19.99 7.46 -7.11
CA GLU A 50 -20.91 7.90 -6.05
C GLU A 50 -21.08 6.81 -4.97
N GLY A 51 -21.12 7.22 -3.70
CA GLY A 51 -21.21 6.30 -2.56
C GLY A 51 -19.91 5.56 -2.21
N LYS A 52 -18.82 5.76 -2.97
CA LYS A 52 -17.51 5.13 -2.71
C LYS A 52 -16.52 6.11 -2.11
N THR A 53 -15.50 5.58 -1.42
CA THR A 53 -14.38 6.34 -0.85
C THR A 53 -13.09 6.07 -1.64
N LEU A 54 -12.14 7.02 -1.61
CA LEU A 54 -10.81 6.78 -2.20
C LEU A 54 -10.08 5.65 -1.48
N ARG A 55 -10.21 5.62 -0.14
CA ARG A 55 -9.62 4.62 0.74
C ARG A 55 -10.01 3.19 0.36
N GLY A 56 -11.31 2.92 0.19
CA GLY A 56 -11.81 1.62 -0.26
C GLY A 56 -11.29 1.27 -1.66
N GLY A 57 -11.28 2.21 -2.60
CA GLY A 57 -10.71 2.00 -3.93
C GLY A 57 -9.23 1.63 -3.90
N VAL A 58 -8.42 2.36 -3.13
CA VAL A 58 -7.00 2.06 -2.94
C VAL A 58 -6.81 0.70 -2.29
N ARG A 59 -7.63 0.33 -1.29
CA ARG A 59 -7.55 -1.01 -0.69
C ARG A 59 -7.75 -2.11 -1.73
N LEU A 60 -8.75 -1.98 -2.59
CA LEU A 60 -9.04 -2.94 -3.65
C LEU A 60 -7.90 -3.02 -4.66
N LEU A 61 -7.27 -1.89 -4.98
CA LEU A 61 -6.10 -1.84 -5.86
C LEU A 61 -4.94 -2.67 -5.30
N LEU A 62 -4.73 -2.64 -3.98
CA LEU A 62 -3.71 -3.45 -3.30
C LEU A 62 -4.03 -4.95 -3.29
N ASP A 63 -5.30 -5.33 -3.50
CA ASP A 63 -5.73 -6.73 -3.60
C ASP A 63 -5.72 -7.27 -5.04
N ILE A 64 -5.31 -6.47 -6.03
CA ILE A 64 -5.21 -6.95 -7.41
C ILE A 64 -4.26 -8.15 -7.46
N LYS A 65 -4.79 -9.26 -7.98
CA LYS A 65 -4.04 -10.47 -8.32
C LYS A 65 -4.06 -10.67 -9.84
N PRO A 66 -3.01 -11.26 -10.42
CA PRO A 66 -3.05 -11.68 -11.82
C PRO A 66 -4.24 -12.61 -12.05
N ASP A 67 -4.97 -12.41 -13.14
CA ASP A 67 -6.01 -13.35 -13.56
C ASP A 67 -5.33 -14.65 -14.00
N ALA A 68 -5.81 -15.81 -13.54
CA ALA A 68 -5.28 -17.12 -13.93
C ALA A 68 -5.31 -17.35 -15.45
N SER A 69 -6.15 -16.61 -16.19
CA SER A 69 -6.22 -16.65 -17.65
C SER A 69 -5.17 -15.77 -18.35
N ASP A 70 -4.57 -14.79 -17.65
CA ASP A 70 -3.52 -13.95 -18.22
C ASP A 70 -2.15 -14.60 -18.08
N THR A 71 -1.85 -15.51 -19.01
CA THR A 71 -0.57 -16.24 -19.05
C THR A 71 0.67 -15.36 -19.21
N LYS A 72 0.51 -14.07 -19.49
CA LYS A 72 1.62 -13.11 -19.64
C LYS A 72 1.98 -12.43 -18.33
N VAL A 73 1.04 -12.17 -17.43
CA VAL A 73 1.35 -11.61 -16.10
C VAL A 73 1.55 -12.75 -15.11
N LYS A 74 2.76 -12.86 -14.58
CA LYS A 74 3.08 -13.87 -13.57
C LYS A 74 2.66 -13.42 -12.17
N ALA A 75 2.94 -12.16 -11.83
CA ALA A 75 2.68 -11.61 -10.50
C ALA A 75 2.45 -10.10 -10.56
N ILE A 76 1.59 -9.62 -9.68
CA ILE A 76 1.46 -8.21 -9.32
C ILE A 76 1.70 -8.17 -7.81
N LEU A 77 2.68 -7.39 -7.39
CA LEU A 77 3.12 -7.26 -6.01
C LEU A 77 2.96 -5.79 -5.61
N PRO A 78 1.74 -5.38 -5.25
CA PRO A 78 1.49 -4.05 -4.73
C PRO A 78 1.95 -3.97 -3.27
N ASP A 79 2.52 -2.83 -2.91
CA ASP A 79 2.97 -2.52 -1.56
C ASP A 79 2.70 -1.06 -1.22
N VAL A 80 2.41 -0.80 0.04
CA VAL A 80 2.08 0.54 0.54
C VAL A 80 3.31 1.15 1.19
N GLN A 81 3.94 2.07 0.46
CA GLN A 81 5.14 2.78 0.89
C GLN A 81 4.89 3.86 1.93
N SER A 82 3.70 4.46 1.98
CA SER A 82 3.23 5.32 3.08
C SER A 82 1.76 5.64 2.89
N ILE A 83 1.04 5.85 4.00
CA ILE A 83 -0.32 6.38 3.95
C ILE A 83 -0.39 7.61 4.85
N ASP A 84 -0.94 8.68 4.30
CA ASP A 84 -1.43 9.83 5.05
C ASP A 84 -2.95 9.86 4.92
N LEU A 85 -3.63 9.14 5.82
CA LEU A 85 -5.09 9.05 5.84
C LEU A 85 -5.76 10.38 6.17
N LEU A 86 -5.04 11.34 6.78
CA LEU A 86 -5.60 12.65 7.11
C LEU A 86 -5.82 13.50 5.86
N ASN A 87 -4.88 13.42 4.90
CA ASN A 87 -4.94 14.15 3.65
C ASN A 87 -5.37 13.25 2.47
N ASP A 88 -5.80 12.01 2.74
CA ASP A 88 -6.13 11.00 1.74
C ASP A 88 -5.02 10.81 0.69
N VAL A 89 -3.76 10.73 1.14
CA VAL A 89 -2.59 10.51 0.27
C VAL A 89 -2.02 9.12 0.48
N TYR A 90 -2.00 8.33 -0.60
CA TYR A 90 -1.52 6.95 -0.62
C TYR A 90 -0.29 6.89 -1.52
N LYS A 91 0.86 6.48 -0.98
CA LYS A 91 2.07 6.19 -1.77
C LYS A 91 2.16 4.69 -1.98
N ILE A 92 2.03 4.26 -3.22
CA ILE A 92 1.98 2.87 -3.61
C ILE A 92 3.21 2.55 -4.43
N HIS A 93 3.93 1.50 -4.04
CA HIS A 93 4.88 0.82 -4.91
C HIS A 93 4.16 -0.36 -5.55
N MET A 94 4.23 -0.48 -6.86
CA MET A 94 3.69 -1.63 -7.56
C MET A 94 4.79 -2.26 -8.39
N LYS A 95 4.93 -3.58 -8.26
CA LYS A 95 5.84 -4.39 -9.07
C LYS A 95 5.06 -5.42 -9.87
N VAL A 96 5.16 -5.35 -11.20
CA VAL A 96 4.53 -6.29 -12.12
C VAL A 96 5.62 -7.17 -12.74
N ILE A 97 5.45 -8.48 -12.64
CA ILE A 97 6.33 -9.49 -13.24
C ILE A 97 5.59 -10.11 -14.42
N SER A 98 6.15 -9.95 -15.61
CA SER A 98 5.56 -10.43 -16.86
C SER A 98 6.47 -11.44 -17.55
N LYS A 99 5.89 -12.51 -18.11
CA LYS A 99 6.59 -13.47 -18.95
C LYS A 99 6.74 -12.88 -20.36
N ILE A 100 7.96 -12.86 -20.86
CA ILE A 100 8.30 -12.43 -22.23
C ILE A 100 8.85 -13.61 -23.03
N ALA A 101 9.10 -13.41 -24.33
CA ALA A 101 9.57 -14.48 -25.22
C ALA A 101 10.84 -15.18 -24.71
N ILE A 102 11.73 -14.43 -24.06
CA ILE A 102 13.00 -14.94 -23.52
C ILE A 102 13.14 -14.45 -22.08
N GLY A 103 12.47 -15.14 -21.14
CA GLY A 103 12.56 -14.87 -19.70
C GLY A 103 11.40 -14.05 -19.13
N HIS A 104 11.70 -13.19 -18.15
CA HIS A 104 10.72 -12.31 -17.52
C HIS A 104 11.18 -10.86 -17.53
N SER A 105 10.22 -9.94 -17.57
CA SER A 105 10.43 -8.51 -17.40
C SER A 105 9.69 -8.03 -16.16
N CYS A 106 10.29 -7.05 -15.48
CA CYS A 106 9.73 -6.41 -14.33
C CYS A 106 9.47 -4.94 -14.63
N GLU A 107 8.31 -4.47 -14.21
CA GLU A 107 7.88 -3.07 -14.25
C GLU A 107 7.61 -2.63 -12.81
N GLU A 108 8.32 -1.60 -12.34
CA GLU A 108 8.16 -1.07 -10.98
C GLU A 108 7.79 0.40 -11.00
N SER A 109 6.69 0.74 -10.33
CA SER A 109 6.19 2.12 -10.25
C SER A 109 5.96 2.58 -8.83
N TRP A 110 6.23 3.85 -8.59
CA TRP A 110 5.89 4.57 -7.37
C TRP A 110 4.85 5.62 -7.73
N ALA A 111 3.64 5.45 -7.22
CA ALA A 111 2.51 6.32 -7.48
C ALA A 111 2.05 7.00 -6.19
N ALA A 112 1.74 8.28 -6.28
CA ALA A 112 1.02 9.03 -5.29
C ALA A 112 -0.44 9.18 -5.74
N ILE A 113 -1.37 8.70 -4.93
CA ILE A 113 -2.80 8.84 -5.16
C ILE A 113 -3.32 9.76 -4.06
N SER A 114 -3.85 10.91 -4.42
CA SER A 114 -4.34 11.90 -3.46
C SER A 114 -5.77 12.32 -3.77
N LYS A 115 -6.54 12.69 -2.76
CA LYS A 115 -7.84 13.36 -2.98
C LYS A 115 -7.66 14.67 -3.76
N SER A 116 -8.61 14.96 -4.65
CA SER A 116 -8.72 16.23 -5.39
C SER A 116 -10.12 16.81 -5.22
N GLU A 117 -10.36 18.04 -5.70
CA GLU A 117 -11.65 18.74 -5.54
C GLU A 117 -12.83 17.94 -6.10
N ASN A 118 -12.64 17.23 -7.21
CA ASN A 118 -13.69 16.47 -7.91
C ASN A 118 -13.49 14.95 -7.87
N GLY A 119 -12.60 14.44 -7.01
CA GLY A 119 -12.30 13.01 -6.91
C GLY A 119 -10.91 12.74 -6.38
N PHE A 120 -10.03 12.27 -7.25
CA PHE A 120 -8.64 11.96 -6.91
C PHE A 120 -7.68 12.31 -8.04
N LEU A 121 -6.40 12.40 -7.70
CA LEU A 121 -5.28 12.66 -8.59
C LEU A 121 -4.26 11.53 -8.43
N VAL A 122 -3.78 10.97 -9.54
CA VAL A 122 -2.66 10.03 -9.55
C VAL A 122 -1.45 10.68 -10.18
N LYS A 123 -0.32 10.67 -9.46
CA LYS A 123 0.98 11.12 -9.95
C LYS A 123 1.99 9.99 -9.86
N ILE A 124 2.60 9.64 -10.98
CA ILE A 124 3.75 8.72 -10.99
C ILE A 124 4.99 9.51 -10.61
N GLU A 125 5.66 9.07 -9.56
CA GLU A 125 6.88 9.69 -9.04
C GLU A 125 8.11 9.04 -9.64
N LYS A 126 8.02 7.74 -9.92
CA LYS A 126 9.11 6.95 -10.48
C LYS A 126 8.55 5.75 -11.22
N PHE A 127 9.20 5.37 -12.32
CA PHE A 127 8.85 4.18 -13.09
C PHE A 127 10.12 3.55 -13.66
N LYS A 128 10.26 2.24 -13.47
CA LYS A 128 11.42 1.44 -13.85
C LYS A 128 11.00 0.21 -14.64
N THR A 129 11.88 -0.21 -15.56
CA THR A 129 11.75 -1.48 -16.27
C THR A 129 13.09 -2.20 -16.33
N TYR A 130 13.07 -3.52 -16.20
CA TYR A 130 14.27 -4.36 -16.27
C TYR A 130 13.96 -5.83 -16.53
N ALA A 131 14.95 -6.57 -17.03
CA ALA A 131 14.84 -8.03 -17.12
C ALA A 131 15.00 -8.64 -15.72
N CYS A 132 14.17 -9.63 -15.38
CA CYS A 132 14.18 -10.23 -14.05
C CYS A 132 14.03 -11.76 -14.08
N ASN A 133 14.37 -12.37 -12.95
CA ASN A 133 14.06 -13.75 -12.65
C ASN A 133 12.56 -13.92 -12.37
N PRO A 134 12.05 -15.17 -12.31
CA PRO A 134 10.64 -15.40 -12.07
C PRO A 134 10.15 -14.95 -10.68
N ASP A 135 11.05 -14.68 -9.73
CA ASP A 135 10.77 -14.09 -8.41
C ASP A 135 10.81 -12.55 -8.41
N GLY A 136 11.16 -11.95 -9.55
CA GLY A 136 11.27 -10.51 -9.74
C GLY A 136 12.64 -9.93 -9.36
N SER A 137 13.62 -10.74 -8.95
CA SER A 137 14.99 -10.26 -8.77
C SER A 137 15.62 -9.83 -10.10
N SER A 138 16.34 -8.72 -10.11
CA SER A 138 16.94 -8.20 -11.36
C SER A 138 18.02 -9.14 -11.89
N VAL A 139 18.06 -9.36 -13.20
CA VAL A 139 19.13 -10.11 -13.89
C VAL A 139 20.01 -9.20 -14.77
N GLY A 140 19.90 -7.88 -14.61
CA GLY A 140 20.69 -6.92 -15.37
C GLY A 140 20.45 -5.47 -14.99
N ASP A 141 20.77 -4.57 -15.91
CA ASP A 141 20.64 -3.14 -15.70
C ASP A 141 19.18 -2.71 -15.54
N ILE A 142 18.97 -1.82 -14.57
CA ILE A 142 17.66 -1.23 -14.30
C ILE A 142 17.54 0.08 -15.07
N ARG A 143 16.48 0.21 -15.86
CA ARG A 143 16.23 1.41 -16.67
C ARG A 143 15.13 2.25 -16.06
N ASP A 144 15.43 3.50 -15.74
CA ASP A 144 14.41 4.49 -15.42
C ASP A 144 13.68 4.91 -16.69
N MET A 145 12.36 4.95 -16.60
CA MET A 145 11.49 5.28 -17.73
C MET A 145 11.32 6.80 -17.83
N SER A 146 11.32 7.31 -19.06
CA SER A 146 11.11 8.74 -19.31
C SER A 146 9.70 9.20 -18.90
N ALA A 147 9.57 10.45 -18.47
CA ALA A 147 8.31 11.07 -18.03
C ALA A 147 7.13 10.91 -19.01
N LYS A 148 7.38 10.78 -20.33
CA LYS A 148 6.33 10.55 -21.35
C LYS A 148 5.48 9.28 -21.12
N TYR A 149 5.94 8.34 -20.28
CA TYR A 149 5.20 7.12 -19.93
C TYR A 149 4.39 7.29 -18.64
N PHE A 150 4.60 8.37 -17.87
CA PHE A 150 4.02 8.55 -16.56
C PHE A 150 2.51 8.80 -16.65
N ASP A 151 2.07 9.62 -17.60
CA ASP A 151 0.64 9.91 -17.79
C ASP A 151 -0.16 8.65 -18.17
N LYS A 152 0.41 7.79 -19.04
CA LYS A 152 -0.23 6.53 -19.42
C LYS A 152 -0.37 5.58 -18.24
N LEU A 153 0.65 5.51 -17.40
CA LEU A 153 0.62 4.68 -16.21
C LEU A 153 -0.32 5.27 -15.14
N ALA A 154 -0.30 6.59 -14.93
CA ALA A 154 -1.25 7.28 -14.05
C ALA A 154 -2.70 7.05 -14.50
N GLN A 155 -2.97 7.13 -15.81
CA GLN A 155 -4.29 6.81 -16.37
C GLN A 155 -4.68 5.36 -16.08
N TRP A 156 -3.75 4.40 -16.17
CA TRP A 156 -4.04 3.02 -15.81
C TRP A 156 -4.45 2.87 -14.34
N TYR A 157 -3.78 3.56 -13.41
CA TYR A 157 -4.18 3.58 -12.00
C TYR A 157 -5.57 4.18 -11.83
N VAL A 158 -5.86 5.30 -12.50
CA VAL A 158 -7.18 5.95 -12.50
C VAL A 158 -8.26 4.99 -12.99
N ASP A 159 -8.07 4.40 -14.17
CA ASP A 159 -9.03 3.48 -14.79
C ASP A 159 -9.24 2.25 -13.90
N SER A 160 -8.17 1.70 -13.32
CA SER A 160 -8.23 0.53 -12.44
C SER A 160 -8.99 0.82 -11.16
N LEU A 161 -8.75 1.97 -10.53
CA LEU A 161 -9.48 2.39 -9.33
C LEU A 161 -10.97 2.56 -9.63
N ILE A 162 -11.31 3.27 -10.71
CA ILE A 162 -12.70 3.47 -11.11
C ILE A 162 -13.39 2.13 -11.41
N GLU A 163 -12.71 1.26 -12.16
CA GLU A 163 -13.21 -0.07 -12.50
C GLU A 163 -13.47 -0.91 -11.25
N LEU A 164 -12.50 -0.98 -10.33
CA LEU A 164 -12.62 -1.73 -9.08
C LEU A 164 -13.76 -1.19 -8.21
N CYS A 165 -13.85 0.12 -8.01
CA CYS A 165 -14.93 0.75 -7.25
C CYS A 165 -16.31 0.45 -7.87
N THR A 166 -16.40 0.41 -9.20
CA THR A 166 -17.68 0.19 -9.92
C THR A 166 -18.10 -1.28 -9.94
N LYS A 167 -17.16 -2.21 -10.02
CA LYS A 167 -17.44 -3.64 -10.17
C LYS A 167 -17.54 -4.40 -8.85
N THR A 168 -17.00 -3.83 -7.78
CA THR A 168 -17.03 -4.44 -6.45
C THR A 168 -18.41 -4.24 -5.82
N SER A 169 -18.95 -5.29 -5.20
CA SER A 169 -20.23 -5.20 -4.49
C SER A 169 -20.16 -4.16 -3.37
N GLU A 170 -21.30 -3.61 -2.93
CA GLU A 170 -21.33 -2.68 -1.80
C GLU A 170 -20.75 -3.30 -0.53
N GLU A 171 -21.06 -4.57 -0.28
CA GLU A 171 -20.58 -5.31 0.90
C GLU A 171 -19.06 -5.49 0.87
N ASP A 172 -18.52 -5.99 -0.25
CA ASP A 172 -17.07 -6.18 -0.41
C ASP A 172 -16.32 -4.85 -0.37
N PHE A 173 -16.93 -3.78 -0.92
CA PHE A 173 -16.34 -2.45 -0.88
C PHE A 173 -16.31 -1.89 0.54
N ALA A 174 -17.39 -2.04 1.30
CA ALA A 174 -17.44 -1.61 2.70
C ALA A 174 -16.43 -2.39 3.56
N ALA A 175 -16.28 -3.69 3.32
CA ALA A 175 -15.26 -4.52 3.97
C ALA A 175 -13.83 -4.05 3.61
N ALA A 176 -13.57 -3.74 2.34
CA ALA A 176 -12.30 -3.18 1.91
C ALA A 176 -12.01 -1.83 2.58
N ASP A 177 -12.98 -0.91 2.58
CA ASP A 177 -12.84 0.41 3.21
C ASP A 177 -12.56 0.29 4.72
N ALA A 178 -13.31 -0.56 5.43
CA ALA A 178 -13.12 -0.82 6.85
C ALA A 178 -11.76 -1.44 7.15
N SER A 179 -11.27 -2.36 6.30
CA SER A 179 -9.97 -3.03 6.52
C SER A 179 -8.77 -2.07 6.50
N MET A 180 -8.89 -0.92 5.83
CA MET A 180 -7.85 0.12 5.89
C MET A 180 -7.85 0.86 7.21
N LEU A 181 -9.03 1.07 7.81
CA LEU A 181 -9.17 1.70 9.13
C LEU A 181 -8.71 0.77 10.25
N THR A 182 -8.96 -0.53 10.13
CA THR A 182 -8.56 -1.53 11.13
C THR A 182 -7.14 -2.08 10.92
N ASN A 183 -6.42 -1.58 9.92
CA ASN A 183 -4.97 -1.77 9.81
C ASN A 183 -4.26 -0.87 10.85
N LEU A 184 -3.99 -1.45 12.03
CA LEU A 184 -3.45 -0.73 13.19
C LEU A 184 -2.20 0.12 12.88
N PRO A 185 -1.19 -0.35 12.11
CA PRO A 185 -0.08 0.53 11.73
C PRO A 185 -0.49 1.80 11.03
N TYR A 186 -1.43 1.72 10.10
CA TYR A 186 -1.89 2.91 9.37
C TYR A 186 -2.76 3.81 10.26
N TYR A 187 -3.60 3.22 11.10
CA TYR A 187 -4.43 3.98 12.04
C TYR A 187 -3.59 4.75 13.07
N CYS A 188 -2.55 4.11 13.61
CA CYS A 188 -1.65 4.72 14.58
C CYS A 188 -0.70 5.78 13.96
N ASP A 189 -0.51 5.77 12.64
CA ASP A 189 0.33 6.72 11.92
C ASP A 189 -0.35 8.09 11.68
N VAL A 190 -1.69 8.18 11.76
CA VAL A 190 -2.45 9.42 11.48
C VAL A 190 -1.97 10.61 12.32
N ALA A 191 -1.63 10.37 13.59
CA ALA A 191 -1.12 11.42 14.46
C ALA A 191 0.23 12.01 13.97
N LYS A 192 1.06 11.23 13.29
CA LYS A 192 2.37 11.67 12.77
C LYS A 192 2.24 12.56 11.53
N THR A 193 1.22 12.34 10.72
CA THR A 193 0.99 13.10 9.48
C THR A 193 0.17 14.37 9.72
N ALA A 194 -0.42 14.50 10.92
CA ALA A 194 -1.18 15.66 11.29
C ALA A 194 -0.30 16.90 11.54
N ALA A 195 -0.67 18.01 10.91
CA ALA A 195 0.00 19.30 11.13
C ALA A 195 -0.16 19.83 12.57
N ASN A 196 -1.15 19.33 13.33
CA ASN A 196 -1.34 19.57 14.76
C ASN A 196 -2.31 18.55 15.37
N LYS A 197 -2.35 18.47 16.71
CA LYS A 197 -3.23 17.55 17.45
C LYS A 197 -4.74 17.71 17.21
N LEU A 198 -5.24 18.90 16.92
CA LEU A 198 -6.68 19.10 16.71
C LEU A 198 -7.14 18.41 15.43
N LYS A 199 -6.28 18.35 14.40
CA LYS A 199 -6.56 17.63 13.16
C LYS A 199 -6.62 16.12 13.38
N SER A 200 -5.65 15.52 14.07
CA SER A 200 -5.70 14.08 14.36
C SER A 200 -6.89 13.73 15.24
N LYS A 201 -7.18 14.54 16.28
CA LYS A 201 -8.36 14.35 17.13
C LYS A 201 -9.67 14.38 16.36
N LYS A 202 -9.84 15.37 15.47
CA LYS A 202 -11.01 15.45 14.60
C LYS A 202 -11.12 14.19 13.71
N TRP A 203 -10.02 13.77 13.10
CA TRP A 203 -10.01 12.60 12.21
C TRP A 203 -10.39 11.31 12.94
N TYR A 204 -9.83 11.06 14.13
CA TYR A 204 -10.15 9.87 14.94
C TYR A 204 -11.63 9.85 15.36
N ASN A 205 -12.21 11.01 15.69
CA ASN A 205 -13.64 11.11 16.02
C ASN A 205 -14.55 10.85 14.81
N GLU A 206 -14.10 11.20 13.59
CA GLU A 206 -14.85 10.95 12.35
C GLU A 206 -14.72 9.50 11.87
N HIS A 207 -13.71 8.76 12.36
CA HIS A 207 -13.40 7.39 11.96
C HIS A 207 -13.20 6.48 13.19
N PRO A 208 -14.24 6.27 14.01
CA PRO A 208 -14.18 5.31 15.10
C PRO A 208 -14.00 3.89 14.54
N ILE A 209 -13.22 3.08 15.24
CA ILE A 209 -12.95 1.69 14.84
C ILE A 209 -13.44 0.67 15.88
N GLU A 210 -13.96 1.13 17.00
CA GLU A 210 -14.62 0.30 18.00
C GLU A 210 -15.81 -0.45 17.39
N GLY A 211 -15.92 -1.75 17.70
CA GLY A 211 -16.91 -2.65 17.12
C GLY A 211 -16.54 -3.21 15.74
N LEU A 212 -15.50 -2.69 15.09
CA LEU A 212 -15.05 -3.22 13.79
C LEU A 212 -14.23 -4.50 13.96
N PRO A 213 -14.35 -5.45 13.01
CA PRO A 213 -13.53 -6.64 13.00
C PRO A 213 -12.08 -6.31 12.62
N ILE A 214 -11.15 -7.03 13.24
CA ILE A 214 -9.74 -6.99 12.94
C ILE A 214 -9.24 -8.40 12.64
N SER A 215 -8.42 -8.51 11.60
CA SER A 215 -7.72 -9.74 11.24
C SER A 215 -6.32 -9.38 10.76
N GLY A 216 -5.31 -9.97 11.36
CA GLY A 216 -3.93 -9.68 10.99
C GLY A 216 -2.93 -10.56 11.71
N LYS A 217 -1.70 -10.54 11.21
CA LYS A 217 -0.56 -11.24 11.81
C LYS A 217 0.26 -10.26 12.66
N TYR A 218 0.44 -10.59 13.93
CA TYR A 218 1.09 -9.74 14.93
C TYR A 218 2.08 -10.53 15.78
N TYR A 219 3.01 -9.86 16.43
CA TYR A 219 4.07 -10.50 17.21
C TYR A 219 3.71 -10.50 18.68
N PHE A 220 3.66 -11.68 19.30
CA PHE A 220 3.39 -11.82 20.71
C PHE A 220 4.52 -11.24 21.55
N TRP A 221 4.18 -10.47 22.58
CA TRP A 221 5.14 -9.77 23.44
C TRP A 221 4.98 -10.11 24.93
N GLY A 222 3.85 -10.70 25.33
CA GLY A 222 3.67 -11.12 26.72
C GLY A 222 2.22 -11.45 27.04
N ILE A 223 2.01 -11.97 28.25
CA ILE A 223 0.72 -12.38 28.76
C ILE A 223 0.64 -12.00 30.24
N ASP A 224 -0.51 -11.47 30.64
CA ASP A 224 -0.86 -11.23 32.02
C ASP A 224 -2.23 -11.84 32.33
N GLU A 225 -2.53 -12.06 33.62
CA GLU A 225 -3.89 -12.33 34.06
C GLU A 225 -4.79 -11.13 33.73
N SER A 226 -5.89 -11.38 33.02
CA SER A 226 -6.82 -10.32 32.64
C SER A 226 -7.58 -9.82 33.86
N LYS A 227 -7.67 -8.48 33.97
CA LYS A 227 -8.56 -7.80 34.91
C LYS A 227 -9.98 -7.59 34.36
N THR A 228 -10.20 -7.96 33.10
CA THR A 228 -11.48 -7.78 32.41
C THR A 228 -12.39 -8.98 32.66
N PRO A 229 -13.62 -8.77 33.20
CA PRO A 229 -14.55 -9.87 33.44
C PRO A 229 -14.84 -10.69 32.18
N GLY A 230 -14.82 -12.02 32.33
CA GLY A 230 -15.08 -12.96 31.23
C GLY A 230 -13.86 -13.31 30.38
N PHE A 231 -12.68 -12.76 30.70
CA PHE A 231 -11.42 -13.07 30.02
C PHE A 231 -10.36 -13.50 31.02
N ALA A 232 -9.71 -14.63 30.76
CA ALA A 232 -8.62 -15.17 31.57
C ALA A 232 -7.31 -14.41 31.34
N TYR A 233 -7.04 -13.98 30.11
CA TYR A 233 -5.74 -13.44 29.70
C TYR A 233 -5.85 -12.06 29.05
N GLU A 234 -4.90 -11.21 29.38
CA GLU A 234 -4.57 -10.01 28.62
C GLU A 234 -3.22 -10.25 27.92
N LEU A 235 -3.28 -10.48 26.62
CA LEU A 235 -2.14 -10.74 25.78
C LEU A 235 -1.62 -9.43 25.21
N LYS A 236 -0.31 -9.21 25.29
CA LYS A 236 0.36 -8.05 24.71
C LYS A 236 0.92 -8.44 23.35
N PHE A 237 0.60 -7.65 22.35
CA PHE A 237 1.10 -7.84 21.00
C PHE A 237 1.75 -6.57 20.49
N ALA A 238 2.65 -6.76 19.53
CA ALA A 238 3.28 -5.69 18.80
C ALA A 238 3.14 -5.87 17.29
N PHE A 239 3.15 -4.75 16.57
CA PHE A 239 3.50 -4.72 15.17
C PHE A 239 4.55 -3.65 14.92
N VAL A 240 5.31 -3.86 13.85
CA VAL A 240 6.37 -2.96 13.41
C VAL A 240 5.95 -2.38 12.06
N ASP A 241 5.90 -1.05 11.96
CA ASP A 241 5.69 -0.40 10.68
C ASP A 241 6.94 -0.54 9.78
N LYS A 242 6.81 -0.24 8.49
CA LYS A 242 7.92 -0.21 7.53
C LYS A 242 9.09 0.72 7.91
N ASN A 243 8.86 1.68 8.82
CA ASN A 243 9.88 2.60 9.33
C ASN A 243 10.49 2.08 10.64
N LEU A 244 10.29 0.80 10.95
CA LEU A 244 10.77 0.12 12.15
C LEU A 244 10.21 0.68 13.46
N LYS A 245 9.07 1.37 13.41
CA LYS A 245 8.40 1.82 14.63
C LYS A 245 7.49 0.72 15.16
N SER A 246 7.72 0.38 16.42
CA SER A 246 6.87 -0.57 17.15
C SER A 246 5.64 0.11 17.73
N TYR A 247 4.54 -0.62 17.71
CA TYR A 247 3.27 -0.27 18.32
C TYR A 247 2.79 -1.46 19.13
N PHE A 248 2.22 -1.18 20.30
CA PHE A 248 1.74 -2.20 21.22
C PHE A 248 0.23 -2.09 21.38
N PHE A 249 -0.42 -3.23 21.58
CA PHE A 249 -1.84 -3.32 21.84
C PHE A 249 -2.14 -4.57 22.66
N SER A 250 -3.31 -4.60 23.28
CA SER A 250 -3.76 -5.71 24.12
C SER A 250 -4.85 -6.52 23.42
N VAL A 251 -4.83 -7.84 23.62
CA VAL A 251 -5.88 -8.77 23.20
C VAL A 251 -6.40 -9.50 24.44
N LEU A 252 -7.70 -9.44 24.65
CA LEU A 252 -8.40 -10.19 25.67
C LEU A 252 -8.74 -11.58 25.12
N SER A 253 -8.33 -12.63 25.83
CA SER A 253 -8.49 -14.02 25.38
C SER A 253 -8.80 -14.98 26.53
N ASN A 254 -9.44 -16.10 26.20
CA ASN A 254 -9.62 -17.27 27.07
C ASN A 254 -8.85 -18.50 26.53
N ASN A 255 -7.97 -18.29 25.57
CA ASN A 255 -7.27 -19.38 24.89
C ASN A 255 -5.97 -19.74 25.62
N ASP A 256 -5.98 -20.86 26.33
CA ASP A 256 -4.85 -21.37 27.11
C ASP A 256 -3.59 -21.67 26.25
N SER A 257 -3.73 -21.79 24.92
CA SER A 257 -2.57 -22.05 24.04
C SER A 257 -1.54 -20.92 24.03
N TYR A 258 -1.87 -19.75 24.56
CA TYR A 258 -0.96 -18.61 24.67
C TYR A 258 0.00 -18.68 25.88
N ILE A 259 -0.28 -19.52 26.89
CA ILE A 259 0.51 -19.59 28.14
C ILE A 259 1.99 -19.89 27.87
N ASP A 260 2.25 -20.84 26.96
CA ASP A 260 3.61 -21.28 26.63
C ASP A 260 4.18 -20.59 25.39
N LEU A 261 3.49 -19.56 24.88
CA LEU A 261 3.92 -18.86 23.68
C LEU A 261 5.19 -18.05 23.97
N LYS A 262 6.18 -18.17 23.08
CA LYS A 262 7.41 -17.39 23.20
C LYS A 262 7.20 -15.98 22.65
N GLU A 263 7.86 -15.00 23.26
CA GLU A 263 7.99 -13.65 22.69
C GLU A 263 8.47 -13.71 21.23
N ASP A 264 8.04 -12.72 20.44
CA ASP A 264 8.25 -12.61 19.00
C ASP A 264 7.59 -13.71 18.15
N THR A 265 6.78 -14.59 18.76
CA THR A 265 5.99 -15.55 17.96
C THR A 265 4.91 -14.82 17.20
N ALA A 266 4.88 -15.02 15.88
CA ALA A 266 3.88 -14.38 15.04
C ALA A 266 2.55 -15.17 15.06
N VAL A 267 1.48 -14.49 15.47
CA VAL A 267 0.13 -15.03 15.66
C VAL A 267 -0.85 -14.31 14.75
N ASN A 268 -1.78 -15.06 14.17
CA ASN A 268 -2.92 -14.46 13.49
C ASN A 268 -4.00 -14.15 14.52
N ILE A 269 -4.26 -12.86 14.74
CA ILE A 269 -5.34 -12.39 15.61
C ILE A 269 -6.57 -12.18 14.75
N ASN A 270 -7.69 -12.74 15.19
CA ASN A 270 -9.02 -12.44 14.67
C ASN A 270 -9.87 -12.00 15.85
N GLY A 271 -10.51 -10.83 15.73
CA GLY A 271 -11.25 -10.29 16.86
C GLY A 271 -12.09 -9.07 16.51
N ILE A 272 -12.59 -8.41 17.54
CA ILE A 272 -13.29 -7.13 17.47
C ILE A 272 -12.50 -6.10 18.27
N ILE A 273 -12.35 -4.89 17.74
CA ILE A 273 -11.78 -3.79 18.53
C ILE A 273 -12.81 -3.36 19.58
N ARG A 274 -12.48 -3.52 20.85
CA ARG A 274 -13.38 -3.20 21.98
C ARG A 274 -13.27 -1.75 22.40
N SER A 275 -12.06 -1.22 22.44
CA SER A 275 -11.81 0.18 22.81
C SER A 275 -10.49 0.68 22.27
N VAL A 276 -10.46 1.97 21.92
CA VAL A 276 -9.23 2.70 21.62
C VAL A 276 -9.05 3.81 22.63
N SER A 277 -7.85 3.89 23.21
CA SER A 277 -7.47 4.98 24.10
C SER A 277 -6.49 5.92 23.40
N TYR A 278 -6.56 7.20 23.73
CA TYR A 278 -5.72 8.24 23.16
C TYR A 278 -4.93 8.97 24.26
N SER A 279 -3.69 9.30 23.95
CA SER A 279 -2.86 10.19 24.78
C SER A 279 -2.88 11.60 24.20
N ASP A 280 -3.21 12.57 25.05
CA ASP A 280 -3.09 14.01 24.78
C ASP A 280 -1.94 14.53 25.65
N PHE A 281 -0.75 14.69 25.07
CA PHE A 281 0.40 15.24 25.78
C PHE A 281 1.09 16.30 24.92
N GLY A 282 1.12 17.54 25.43
CA GLY A 282 1.67 18.68 24.72
C GLY A 282 0.94 18.94 23.40
N ASN A 283 1.67 18.79 22.29
CA ASN A 283 1.21 19.06 20.93
C ASN A 283 0.74 17.81 20.17
N ASP A 284 0.73 16.64 20.81
CA ASP A 284 0.42 15.37 20.17
C ASP A 284 -0.93 14.82 20.67
N TYR A 285 -1.73 14.30 19.73
CA TYR A 285 -2.90 13.47 20.02
C TYR A 285 -2.79 12.19 19.20
N LYS A 286 -2.53 11.07 19.88
CA LYS A 286 -2.19 9.78 19.27
C LYS A 286 -2.83 8.62 20.03
N VAL A 287 -2.99 7.48 19.36
CA VAL A 287 -3.40 6.23 20.00
C VAL A 287 -2.38 5.85 21.07
N SER A 288 -2.86 5.61 22.29
CA SER A 288 -2.05 5.12 23.41
C SER A 288 -2.24 3.64 23.66
N ASP A 289 -3.43 3.12 23.38
CA ASP A 289 -3.76 1.71 23.58
C ASP A 289 -4.93 1.29 22.67
N ILE A 290 -4.95 0.02 22.28
CA ILE A 290 -6.05 -0.62 21.54
C ILE A 290 -6.30 -1.95 22.23
N VAL A 291 -7.55 -2.18 22.61
CA VAL A 291 -7.98 -3.44 23.22
C VAL A 291 -8.82 -4.22 22.22
N ILE A 292 -8.42 -5.45 21.94
CA ILE A 292 -9.10 -6.36 21.02
C ILE A 292 -9.70 -7.51 21.82
N GLU A 293 -10.93 -7.88 21.49
CA GLU A 293 -11.56 -9.10 21.95
C GLU A 293 -11.36 -10.20 20.91
N GLU A 294 -10.64 -11.27 21.26
CA GLU A 294 -10.43 -12.41 20.36
C GLU A 294 -11.76 -13.16 20.10
N ARG A 295 -11.95 -13.63 18.87
CA ARG A 295 -13.10 -14.44 18.45
C ARG A 295 -12.71 -15.86 18.04
#